data_AF-A2STH4-F1
#
_entry.id   AF-A2STH4-F1
#
_cell.length_a   1.000
_cell.length_b   1.000
_cell.length_c   1.000
_cell.angle_alpha   90.00
_cell.angle_beta   90.00
_cell.angle_gamma   90.00
#
_symmetry.space_group_name_H-M   'P 1'
#
loop_
_entity.id
_entity.type
_entity.pdbx_description
1 polymer ?
#
loop_
_entity_poly.entity_id
_entity_poly.type
_entity_poly.pdbx_seq_one_letter_code
_entity_poly.pdbx_strand_id
1 'polypeptide(L)'
;MTADFIQTAISKSAKRTFTAEFTNAAAYDAIVAEITGVDNPLGLAEVELGKQTYKTYVGYFDPNTSEMNGKVQVTAYTRAEYAAAITALTGSADLKTAFGNGGTAETSEIGTEATWNVRISATLGTDTFQISLNRDSMTVSGYADDATLAAVDAWADTKPALN
;
A
#
# COMPACT_ATOMS: atom_id res chain seq x y z
N MET A 1 24.11 36.20 -25.62
CA MET A 1 23.59 35.69 -24.34
C MET A 1 23.66 34.18 -24.39
N THR A 2 24.40 33.57 -23.48
CA THR A 2 24.45 32.11 -23.31
C THR A 2 23.33 31.72 -22.35
N ALA A 3 22.48 30.79 -22.75
CA ALA A 3 21.49 30.22 -21.86
C ALA A 3 22.21 29.34 -20.83
N ASP A 4 21.90 29.53 -19.55
CA ASP A 4 22.45 28.73 -18.46
C ASP A 4 21.31 28.13 -17.64
N PHE A 5 21.56 26.96 -17.04
CA PHE A 5 20.58 26.29 -16.19
C PHE A 5 20.56 26.98 -14.82
N ILE A 6 19.36 27.33 -14.36
CA ILE A 6 19.14 27.87 -13.02
C ILE A 6 18.40 26.81 -12.22
N GLN A 7 18.91 26.51 -11.03
CA GLN A 7 18.26 25.57 -10.12
C GLN A 7 16.92 26.12 -9.64
N THR A 8 15.87 25.32 -9.78
CA THR A 8 14.51 25.72 -9.41
C THR A 8 14.07 25.19 -8.04
N ALA A 9 14.60 24.05 -7.59
CA ALA A 9 14.24 23.43 -6.31
C ALA A 9 15.34 22.51 -5.75
N ILE A 10 15.24 22.19 -4.45
CA ILE A 10 15.92 21.05 -3.80
C ILE A 10 14.81 20.17 -3.23
N SER A 11 14.77 18.92 -3.63
CA SER A 11 13.83 17.92 -3.11
C SER A 11 14.58 16.80 -2.40
N LYS A 12 14.05 16.35 -1.27
CA LYS A 12 14.62 15.29 -0.43
C LYS A 12 13.70 14.06 -0.41
N SER A 13 14.21 12.97 0.14
CA SER A 13 13.44 11.74 0.34
C SER A 13 13.90 11.03 1.61
N ALA A 14 12.95 10.50 2.37
CA ALA A 14 13.18 9.72 3.57
C ALA A 14 12.30 8.47 3.55
N LYS A 15 12.82 7.37 4.09
CA LYS A 15 12.10 6.10 4.23
C LYS A 15 12.07 5.69 5.70
N ARG A 16 10.88 5.36 6.19
CA ARG A 16 10.65 4.67 7.45
C ARG A 16 10.29 3.21 7.15
N THR A 17 11.00 2.27 7.75
CA THR A 17 10.69 0.84 7.67
C THR A 17 10.01 0.43 8.98
N PHE A 18 8.91 -0.30 8.89
CA PHE A 18 8.12 -0.73 10.05
C PHE A 18 8.73 -1.98 10.69
N THR A 19 8.45 -2.24 11.97
CA THR A 19 8.93 -3.48 12.62
C THR A 19 8.20 -4.71 12.12
N ALA A 20 6.95 -4.56 11.69
CA ALA A 20 6.12 -5.61 11.12
C ALA A 20 5.35 -5.10 9.90
N GLU A 21 5.13 -5.99 8.93
CA GLU A 21 4.29 -5.66 7.79
C GLU A 21 2.79 -5.64 8.15
N PHE A 22 2.03 -4.80 7.46
CA PHE A 22 0.57 -4.81 7.54
C PHE A 22 0.00 -6.13 7.01
N THR A 23 -0.44 -7.02 7.88
CA THR A 23 -1.20 -8.24 7.51
C THR A 23 -2.70 -7.98 7.42
N ASN A 24 -3.19 -6.96 8.12
CA ASN A 24 -4.61 -6.59 8.16
C ASN A 24 -4.90 -5.43 7.21
N ALA A 25 -5.73 -5.69 6.18
CA ALA A 25 -6.13 -4.68 5.20
C ALA A 25 -6.86 -3.49 5.83
N ALA A 26 -7.70 -3.71 6.84
CA ALA A 26 -8.44 -2.64 7.52
C ALA A 26 -7.51 -1.72 8.31
N ALA A 27 -6.46 -2.27 8.95
CA ALA A 27 -5.45 -1.46 9.64
C ALA A 27 -4.65 -0.59 8.65
N TYR A 28 -4.29 -1.15 7.49
CA TYR A 28 -3.64 -0.40 6.42
C TYR A 28 -4.55 0.71 5.87
N ASP A 29 -5.81 0.39 5.58
CA ASP A 29 -6.79 1.35 5.05
C ASP A 29 -7.11 2.46 6.04
N ALA A 30 -7.08 2.17 7.35
CA ALA A 30 -7.24 3.18 8.38
C ALA A 30 -6.13 4.23 8.33
N ILE A 31 -4.87 3.84 8.09
CA ILE A 31 -3.76 4.79 7.93
C ILE A 31 -3.95 5.67 6.69
N VAL A 32 -4.34 5.06 5.56
CA VAL A 32 -4.62 5.82 4.32
C VAL A 32 -5.78 6.79 4.53
N ALA A 33 -6.87 6.34 5.16
CA ALA A 33 -8.04 7.16 5.45
C ALA A 33 -7.73 8.29 6.44
N GLU A 34 -6.83 8.07 7.40
CA GLU A 34 -6.43 9.12 8.34
C GLU A 34 -5.63 10.24 7.64
N ILE A 35 -4.71 9.90 6.74
CA ILE A 35 -3.95 10.89 5.95
C ILE A 35 -4.87 11.62 4.94
N THR A 36 -5.82 10.91 4.33
CA THR A 36 -6.68 11.48 3.28
C THR A 36 -7.99 12.07 3.81
N GLY A 37 -8.24 11.94 5.11
CA GLY A 37 -9.47 12.38 5.75
C GLY A 37 -9.55 13.89 5.96
N VAL A 38 -10.75 14.38 6.28
CA VAL A 38 -11.01 15.80 6.53
C VAL A 38 -10.36 16.33 7.81
N ASP A 39 -10.23 15.48 8.84
CA ASP A 39 -9.60 15.82 10.13
C ASP A 39 -8.10 15.52 10.13
N ASN A 40 -7.46 15.48 8.95
CA ASN A 40 -6.08 15.04 8.77
C ASN A 40 -5.15 15.62 9.85
N PRO A 41 -4.51 14.76 10.66
CA PRO A 41 -3.71 15.16 11.82
C PRO A 41 -2.42 15.90 11.47
N LEU A 42 -1.97 15.82 10.22
CA LEU A 42 -0.82 16.54 9.68
C LEU A 42 -1.19 17.97 9.25
N GLY A 43 -2.48 18.34 9.20
CA GLY A 43 -2.92 19.67 8.78
C GLY A 43 -2.59 19.99 7.32
N LEU A 44 -2.65 18.98 6.43
CA LEU A 44 -2.33 19.14 5.01
C LEU A 44 -3.39 20.00 4.31
N ALA A 45 -2.95 20.98 3.53
CA ALA A 45 -3.81 21.91 2.82
C ALA A 45 -4.40 21.32 1.54
N GLU A 46 -3.62 20.48 0.86
CA GLU A 46 -4.04 19.72 -0.31
C GLU A 46 -3.66 18.27 -0.12
N VAL A 47 -4.61 17.36 -0.33
CA VAL A 47 -4.38 15.92 -0.25
C VAL A 47 -5.09 15.25 -1.40
N GLU A 48 -4.33 14.49 -2.19
CA GLU A 48 -4.87 13.73 -3.31
C GLU A 48 -4.41 12.27 -3.21
N LEU A 49 -5.38 11.36 -3.19
CA LEU A 49 -5.11 9.94 -3.31
C LEU A 49 -4.73 9.63 -4.76
N GLY A 50 -3.45 9.35 -4.99
CA GLY A 50 -2.90 9.05 -6.29
C GLY A 50 -2.97 7.57 -6.64
N LYS A 51 -1.92 7.08 -7.31
CA LYS A 51 -1.83 5.69 -7.77
C LYS A 51 -1.87 4.72 -6.58
N GLN A 52 -2.77 3.75 -6.69
CA GLN A 52 -2.86 2.62 -5.78
C GLN A 52 -2.54 1.34 -6.54
N THR A 53 -1.95 0.34 -5.89
CA THR A 53 -1.70 -0.97 -6.48
C THR A 53 -1.74 -2.02 -5.39
N TYR A 54 -2.64 -2.99 -5.55
CA TYR A 54 -2.80 -4.11 -4.62
C TYR A 54 -2.59 -5.42 -5.37
N LYS A 55 -1.65 -6.23 -4.88
CA LYS A 55 -1.29 -7.52 -5.46
C LYS A 55 -1.30 -8.60 -4.39
N THR A 56 -1.77 -9.78 -4.77
CA THR A 56 -1.67 -11.00 -3.97
C THR A 56 -1.77 -12.21 -4.90
N TYR A 57 -1.73 -13.41 -4.34
CA TYR A 57 -2.08 -14.63 -5.04
C TYR A 57 -3.22 -15.34 -4.32
N VAL A 58 -4.01 -16.07 -5.10
CA VAL A 58 -4.95 -17.07 -4.60
C VAL A 58 -4.36 -18.43 -4.93
N GLY A 59 -4.02 -19.21 -3.90
CA GLY A 59 -3.54 -20.59 -4.00
C GLY A 59 -4.71 -21.56 -4.03
N TYR A 60 -4.54 -22.67 -4.74
CA TYR A 60 -5.50 -23.76 -4.85
C TYR A 60 -4.83 -25.06 -4.41
N PHE A 61 -5.48 -25.79 -3.50
CA PHE A 61 -4.87 -26.87 -2.74
C PHE A 61 -5.59 -28.19 -2.97
N ASP A 62 -4.82 -29.29 -3.08
CA ASP A 62 -5.40 -30.63 -3.15
C ASP A 62 -6.03 -31.02 -1.81
N PRO A 63 -7.28 -31.53 -1.78
CA PRO A 63 -7.94 -31.89 -0.53
C PRO A 63 -7.33 -33.09 0.19
N ASN A 64 -6.53 -33.93 -0.50
CA ASN A 64 -5.94 -35.15 0.06
C ASN A 64 -4.52 -34.93 0.57
N THR A 65 -3.73 -34.10 -0.12
CA THR A 65 -2.32 -33.84 0.25
C THR A 65 -2.14 -32.52 1.00
N SER A 66 -3.11 -31.60 0.92
CA SER A 66 -2.98 -30.22 1.40
C SER A 66 -1.83 -29.44 0.73
N GLU A 67 -1.32 -29.91 -0.41
CA GLU A 67 -0.28 -29.22 -1.17
C GLU A 67 -0.91 -28.22 -2.15
N MET A 68 -0.24 -27.08 -2.36
CA MET A 68 -0.64 -26.08 -3.35
C MET A 68 -0.29 -26.57 -4.76
N ASN A 69 -1.31 -26.92 -5.54
CA ASN A 69 -1.16 -27.42 -6.91
C ASN A 69 -1.17 -26.29 -7.96
N GLY A 70 -1.66 -25.10 -7.59
CA GLY A 70 -1.65 -23.94 -8.47
C GLY A 70 -1.91 -22.63 -7.73
N LYS A 71 -1.54 -21.51 -8.37
CA LYS A 71 -1.85 -20.16 -7.86
C LYS A 71 -2.17 -19.19 -8.99
N VAL A 72 -3.05 -18.23 -8.71
CA VAL A 72 -3.44 -17.15 -9.63
C VAL A 72 -3.10 -15.80 -8.99
N GLN A 73 -2.42 -14.92 -9.73
CA GLN A 73 -2.11 -13.58 -9.26
C GLN A 73 -3.31 -12.64 -9.41
N VAL A 74 -3.59 -11.87 -8.37
CA VAL A 74 -4.51 -10.74 -8.38
C VAL A 74 -3.71 -9.45 -8.52
N THR A 75 -4.15 -8.54 -9.37
CA THR A 75 -3.65 -7.16 -9.42
C THR A 75 -4.84 -6.23 -9.60
N ALA A 76 -4.96 -5.27 -8.71
CA ALA A 76 -6.07 -4.32 -8.66
C ALA A 76 -5.56 -2.90 -8.36
N TYR A 77 -6.33 -1.90 -8.76
CA TYR A 77 -5.99 -0.48 -8.61
C TYR A 77 -6.89 0.23 -7.59
N THR A 78 -7.84 -0.48 -7.00
CA THR A 78 -8.59 -0.03 -5.81
C THR A 78 -8.74 -1.17 -4.80
N ARG A 79 -8.99 -0.84 -3.53
CA ARG A 79 -9.28 -1.85 -2.50
C ARG A 79 -10.56 -2.65 -2.81
N ALA A 80 -11.57 -2.00 -3.38
CA ALA A 80 -12.83 -2.65 -3.74
C ALA A 80 -12.64 -3.69 -4.85
N GLU A 81 -11.91 -3.35 -5.92
CA GLU A 81 -11.53 -4.28 -6.98
C GLU A 81 -10.72 -5.46 -6.44
N TYR A 82 -9.75 -5.17 -5.56
CA TYR A 82 -8.91 -6.19 -4.94
C TYR A 82 -9.74 -7.21 -4.15
N ALA A 83 -10.65 -6.74 -3.29
CA ALA A 83 -11.52 -7.60 -2.51
C ALA A 83 -12.47 -8.42 -3.41
N ALA A 84 -13.10 -7.78 -4.40
CA ALA A 84 -14.01 -8.45 -5.33
C ALA A 84 -13.29 -9.55 -6.14
N ALA A 85 -12.07 -9.29 -6.62
CA ALA A 85 -11.29 -10.26 -7.36
C ALA A 85 -10.90 -11.48 -6.51
N ILE A 86 -10.47 -11.27 -5.25
CA ILE A 86 -10.18 -12.36 -4.32
C ILE A 86 -11.42 -13.20 -4.07
N THR A 87 -12.56 -12.56 -3.78
CA THR A 87 -13.83 -13.27 -3.56
C THR A 87 -14.23 -14.09 -4.79
N ALA A 88 -14.11 -13.54 -6.00
CA ALA A 88 -14.44 -14.25 -7.22
C ALA A 88 -13.53 -15.48 -7.45
N LEU A 89 -12.22 -15.34 -7.25
CA LEU A 89 -11.26 -16.43 -7.47
C LEU A 89 -11.37 -17.52 -6.40
N THR A 90 -11.44 -17.15 -5.12
CA THR A 90 -11.63 -18.10 -4.02
C THR A 90 -13.00 -18.78 -4.05
N GLY A 91 -14.01 -18.14 -4.64
CA GLY A 91 -15.35 -18.70 -4.83
C GLY A 91 -15.49 -19.60 -6.07
N SER A 92 -14.54 -19.58 -7.00
CA SER A 92 -14.68 -20.28 -8.29
C SER A 92 -14.55 -21.80 -8.14
N ALA A 93 -15.65 -22.51 -8.43
CA ALA A 93 -15.65 -23.98 -8.46
C ALA A 93 -14.77 -24.53 -9.59
N ASP A 94 -14.82 -23.91 -10.77
CA ASP A 94 -14.05 -24.34 -11.94
C ASP A 94 -12.55 -24.27 -11.67
N LEU A 95 -12.07 -23.19 -11.05
CA LEU A 95 -10.65 -23.02 -10.73
C LEU A 95 -10.20 -23.97 -9.62
N LYS A 96 -11.06 -24.24 -8.62
CA LYS A 96 -10.79 -25.26 -7.59
C LYS A 96 -10.67 -26.65 -8.20
N THR A 97 -11.53 -27.01 -9.15
CA THR A 97 -11.41 -28.29 -9.85
C THR A 97 -10.16 -28.34 -10.73
N ALA A 98 -9.90 -27.29 -11.51
CA ALA A 98 -8.80 -27.25 -12.47
C ALA A 98 -7.42 -27.23 -11.80
N PHE A 99 -7.25 -26.45 -10.72
CA PHE A 99 -5.95 -26.28 -10.06
C PHE A 99 -5.83 -27.05 -8.75
N GLY A 100 -6.89 -27.11 -7.94
CA GLY A 100 -6.87 -27.70 -6.59
C GLY A 100 -7.48 -29.10 -6.52
N ASN A 101 -7.78 -29.77 -7.64
CA ASN A 101 -8.43 -31.09 -7.63
C ASN A 101 -9.75 -31.11 -6.81
N GLY A 102 -10.48 -29.98 -6.81
CA GLY A 102 -11.72 -29.79 -6.06
C GLY A 102 -11.54 -29.38 -4.59
N GLY A 103 -10.32 -29.11 -4.14
CA GLY A 103 -10.04 -28.67 -2.76
C GLY A 103 -10.28 -27.18 -2.51
N THR A 104 -9.56 -26.63 -1.54
CA THR A 104 -9.74 -25.26 -1.06
C THR A 104 -8.98 -24.24 -1.91
N ALA A 105 -9.41 -22.99 -1.81
CA ALA A 105 -8.71 -21.84 -2.39
C ALA A 105 -8.60 -20.74 -1.35
N GLU A 106 -7.40 -20.20 -1.16
CA GLU A 106 -7.13 -19.21 -0.11
C GLU A 106 -5.97 -18.26 -0.46
N THR A 107 -5.87 -17.16 0.29
CA THR A 107 -4.82 -16.15 0.14
C THR A 107 -3.85 -16.13 1.33
N SER A 108 -4.15 -16.86 2.41
CA SER A 108 -3.48 -16.79 3.71
C SER A 108 -2.05 -17.32 3.68
N GLU A 109 -1.82 -18.49 3.09
CA GLU A 109 -0.46 -19.05 2.95
C GLU A 109 0.45 -18.25 2.02
N ILE A 110 -0.11 -17.33 1.24
CA ILE A 110 0.62 -16.47 0.30
C ILE A 110 0.73 -15.02 0.83
N GLY A 111 0.37 -14.79 2.09
CA GLY A 111 0.34 -13.45 2.70
C GLY A 111 1.66 -12.68 2.63
N THR A 112 2.81 -13.35 2.60
CA THR A 112 4.13 -12.71 2.48
C THR A 112 4.44 -12.22 1.05
N GLU A 113 3.76 -12.72 0.02
CA GLU A 113 3.92 -12.25 -1.36
C GLU A 113 2.97 -11.08 -1.69
N ALA A 114 2.01 -10.79 -0.80
CA ALA A 114 1.08 -9.69 -1.02
C ALA A 114 1.81 -8.34 -0.97
N THR A 115 1.61 -7.53 -2.00
CA THR A 115 2.21 -6.19 -2.12
C THR A 115 1.10 -5.16 -2.21
N TRP A 116 1.05 -4.22 -1.28
CA TRP A 116 0.15 -3.07 -1.33
C TRP A 116 0.98 -1.80 -1.39
N ASN A 117 0.59 -0.89 -2.29
CA ASN A 117 1.20 0.42 -2.43
C ASN A 117 0.11 1.46 -2.65
N VAL A 118 0.16 2.53 -1.87
CA VAL A 118 -0.69 3.72 -2.04
C VAL A 118 0.21 4.94 -2.09
N ARG A 119 0.03 5.76 -3.11
CA ARG A 119 0.68 7.07 -3.22
C ARG A 119 -0.32 8.18 -2.91
N ILE A 120 0.10 9.14 -2.11
CA ILE A 120 -0.67 10.31 -1.70
C ILE A 120 0.15 11.56 -2.02
N SER A 121 -0.40 12.46 -2.82
CA SER A 121 0.13 13.81 -3.00
C SER A 121 -0.34 14.69 -1.85
N ALA A 122 0.55 15.49 -1.30
CA ALA A 122 0.28 16.29 -0.11
C ALA A 122 0.95 17.66 -0.20
N THR A 123 0.30 18.68 0.35
CA THR A 123 0.89 20.01 0.57
C THR A 123 0.80 20.38 2.06
N LEU A 124 1.95 20.67 2.68
CA LEU A 124 2.04 21.22 4.05
C LEU A 124 2.66 22.61 3.99
N GLY A 125 1.88 23.64 4.34
CA GLY A 125 2.30 25.02 4.14
C GLY A 125 2.51 25.30 2.65
N THR A 126 3.76 25.56 2.25
CA THR A 126 4.16 25.74 0.84
C THR A 126 4.91 24.56 0.25
N ASP A 127 5.16 23.51 1.04
CA ASP A 127 5.95 22.35 0.62
C ASP A 127 5.05 21.26 0.06
N THR A 128 5.31 20.84 -1.17
CA THR A 128 4.54 19.81 -1.87
C THR A 128 5.35 18.54 -1.98
N PHE A 129 4.79 17.44 -1.52
CA PHE A 129 5.49 16.17 -1.38
C PHE A 129 4.56 14.98 -1.66
N GLN A 130 5.15 13.80 -1.61
CA GLN A 130 4.48 12.53 -1.84
C GLN A 130 4.72 11.60 -0.66
N ILE A 131 3.67 10.96 -0.19
CA ILE A 131 3.74 9.84 0.74
C ILE A 131 3.46 8.57 -0.06
N SER A 132 4.38 7.61 -0.01
CA SER A 132 4.19 6.26 -0.53
C SER A 132 4.12 5.29 0.64
N LEU A 133 2.96 4.68 0.85
CA LEU A 133 2.73 3.69 1.90
C LEU A 133 2.77 2.28 1.30
N ASN A 134 3.72 1.47 1.75
CA ASN A 134 3.80 0.04 1.50
C ASN A 134 3.33 -0.74 2.74
N ARG A 135 3.26 -2.07 2.65
CA ARG A 135 2.94 -2.91 3.81
C ARG A 135 4.02 -2.86 4.90
N ASP A 136 5.28 -2.62 4.52
CA ASP A 136 6.44 -2.71 5.42
C ASP A 136 7.16 -1.37 5.61
N SER A 137 6.72 -0.32 4.93
CA SER A 137 7.44 0.94 4.88
C SER A 137 6.57 2.11 4.45
N MET A 138 6.98 3.30 4.88
CA MET A 138 6.49 4.58 4.38
C MET A 138 7.66 5.36 3.80
N THR A 139 7.47 5.99 2.65
CA THR A 139 8.46 6.90 2.05
C THR A 139 7.83 8.27 1.87
N VAL A 140 8.50 9.30 2.37
CA VAL A 140 8.17 10.71 2.13
C VAL A 140 9.19 11.24 1.13
N SER A 141 8.74 11.72 -0.02
CA SER A 141 9.62 12.17 -1.11
C SER A 141 9.14 13.46 -1.73
N GLY A 142 10.06 14.28 -2.24
CA GLY A 142 9.75 15.53 -2.91
C GLY A 142 9.75 16.76 -2.00
N TYR A 143 9.77 16.55 -0.67
CA TYR A 143 9.76 17.62 0.32
C TYR A 143 11.05 18.46 0.25
N ALA A 144 10.94 19.76 0.45
CA ALA A 144 12.07 20.68 0.51
C ALA A 144 12.45 21.01 1.97
N ASP A 145 11.45 21.15 2.84
CA ASP A 145 11.62 21.57 4.23
C ASP A 145 11.73 20.37 5.18
N ASP A 146 12.73 20.37 6.06
CA ASP A 146 12.89 19.31 7.06
C ASP A 146 11.77 19.36 8.11
N ALA A 147 11.10 20.51 8.28
CA ALA A 147 9.89 20.61 9.10
C ALA A 147 8.75 19.73 8.56
N THR A 148 8.65 19.56 7.24
CA THR A 148 7.68 18.64 6.61
C THR A 148 7.94 17.20 7.02
N LEU A 149 9.20 16.75 6.93
CA LEU A 149 9.57 15.42 7.37
C LEU A 149 9.30 15.25 8.87
N ALA A 150 9.72 16.21 9.70
CA ALA A 150 9.55 16.14 11.15
C ALA A 150 8.07 16.06 11.57
N ALA A 151 7.15 16.76 10.88
CA ALA A 151 5.72 16.65 11.14
C ALA A 151 5.17 15.26 10.80
N VAL A 152 5.57 14.70 9.65
CA VAL A 152 5.16 13.34 9.26
C VAL A 152 5.74 12.29 10.21
N ASP A 153 7.00 12.45 10.62
CA ASP A 153 7.69 11.55 11.54
C ASP A 153 7.03 11.55 12.93
N ALA A 154 6.74 12.74 13.47
CA ALA A 154 6.07 12.90 14.76
C ALA A 154 4.66 12.31 14.76
N TRP A 155 3.89 12.47 13.67
CA TRP A 155 2.60 11.80 13.53
C TRP A 155 2.77 10.28 13.43
N ALA A 156 3.71 9.79 12.61
CA ALA A 156 3.95 8.37 12.43
C ALA A 156 4.37 7.68 13.74
N ASP A 157 5.11 8.37 14.63
CA ASP A 157 5.46 7.88 15.96
C ASP A 157 4.24 7.61 16.84
N THR A 158 3.13 8.29 16.62
CA THR A 158 1.86 8.04 17.33
C THR A 158 1.15 6.77 16.85
N LYS A 159 1.63 6.13 15.78
CA LYS A 159 0.97 4.98 15.13
C LYS A 159 1.75 3.70 15.43
N PRO A 160 1.26 2.83 16.33
CA PRO A 160 1.92 1.56 16.62
C PRO A 160 2.17 0.69 15.37
N ALA A 161 1.30 0.78 14.36
CA ALA A 161 1.43 0.01 13.12
C ALA A 161 2.54 0.52 12.17
N LEU A 162 3.15 1.67 12.45
CA LEU A 162 4.23 2.26 11.66
C LEU A 162 5.59 2.22 12.37
N ASN A 163 5.66 1.59 13.56
CA ASN A 163 6.83 1.54 14.43
C ASN A 163 7.39 0.15 14.61
#